data_AF-A0A852WU73-F1
#
_entry.id   AF-A0A852WU73-F1
#
_cell.length_a   1.000
_cell.length_b   1.000
_cell.length_c   1.000
_cell.angle_alpha   90.00
_cell.angle_beta   90.00
_cell.angle_gamma   90.00
#
_symmetry.space_group_name_H-M   'P 1'
#
loop_
_entity.id
_entity.type
_entity.pdbx_description
1 polymer ?
#
loop_
_entity_poly.entity_id
_entity_poly.type
_entity_poly.pdbx_seq_one_letter_code
_entity_poly.pdbx_strand_id
1 'polypeptide(L)'
;MNRRPLGLVAAAYAAVVLWATIGPAPWRTAGNQVDGGILNPEAWTAPVTWTTGYIAEIAFNVAIFVPVGVLAALLTPRRRWPLAMLAGFGFTVFIELVQVPEPTRISDPRDLVMNTTGAVLGVLIVVFARGVRQAGLVAAALVEQVAVSPADASVHAAPVDVTVADSEPVGALAAAHVDRAA
;
A
#
# COMPACT_ATOMS: atom_id res chain seq x y z
N MET A 1 -8.82 -4.27 -16.39
CA MET A 1 -9.98 -3.88 -15.54
C MET A 1 -10.27 -2.41 -15.73
N ASN A 2 -11.48 -2.08 -16.18
CA ASN A 2 -11.95 -0.69 -16.24
C ASN A 2 -12.04 -0.15 -14.81
N ARG A 3 -11.22 0.84 -14.44
CA ARG A 3 -11.24 1.46 -13.11
C ARG A 3 -12.36 2.49 -12.93
N ARG A 4 -13.08 2.81 -14.01
CA ARG A 4 -14.20 3.77 -14.06
C ARG A 4 -15.26 3.55 -12.97
N PRO A 5 -15.83 2.34 -12.76
CA PRO A 5 -16.83 2.14 -11.70
C PRO A 5 -16.27 2.40 -10.31
N LEU A 6 -15.02 2.01 -10.02
CA LEU A 6 -14.38 2.30 -8.74
C LEU A 6 -14.16 3.80 -8.54
N GLY A 7 -13.80 4.53 -9.59
CA GLY A 7 -13.69 5.99 -9.56
C GLY A 7 -15.02 6.67 -9.25
N LEU A 8 -16.12 6.17 -9.82
CA LEU A 8 -17.47 6.68 -9.53
C LEU A 8 -17.89 6.41 -8.07
N VAL A 9 -17.62 5.21 -7.56
CA VAL A 9 -17.87 4.88 -6.15
C VAL A 9 -17.05 5.79 -5.23
N ALA A 10 -15.77 6.02 -5.56
CA ALA A 10 -14.92 6.91 -4.80
C ALA A 10 -15.42 8.36 -4.83
N ALA A 11 -15.84 8.86 -5.98
CA ALA A 11 -16.40 10.20 -6.12
C ALA A 11 -17.72 10.36 -5.34
N ALA A 12 -18.62 9.37 -5.45
CA ALA A 12 -19.88 9.37 -4.71
C ALA A 12 -19.65 9.33 -3.20
N TYR A 13 -18.73 8.48 -2.74
CA TYR A 13 -18.39 8.40 -1.31
C TYR A 13 -17.70 9.68 -0.82
N ALA A 14 -16.79 10.26 -1.60
CA ALA A 14 -16.18 11.55 -1.27
C ALA A 14 -17.24 12.65 -1.15
N ALA A 15 -18.26 12.67 -2.02
CA ALA A 15 -19.38 13.61 -1.91
C ALA A 15 -20.20 13.41 -0.63
N VAL A 16 -20.44 12.15 -0.21
CA VAL A 16 -21.10 11.85 1.07
C VAL A 16 -20.26 12.35 2.25
N VAL A 17 -18.94 12.13 2.24
CA VAL A 17 -18.05 12.62 3.30
C VAL A 17 -18.03 14.14 3.34
N LEU A 18 -17.89 14.81 2.20
CA LEU A 18 -17.94 16.28 2.12
C LEU A 18 -19.28 16.82 2.62
N TRP A 19 -20.40 16.16 2.29
CA TRP A 19 -21.71 16.52 2.83
C TRP A 19 -21.80 16.30 4.34
N ALA A 20 -21.21 15.22 4.87
CA ALA A 20 -21.20 14.95 6.30
C ALA A 20 -20.32 15.93 7.10
N THR A 21 -19.17 16.36 6.54
CA THR A 21 -18.18 17.20 7.24
C THR A 21 -18.39 18.69 7.00
N ILE A 22 -18.77 19.09 5.78
CA ILE A 22 -18.96 20.50 5.37
C ILE A 22 -20.45 20.83 5.19
N GLY A 23 -21.30 19.85 4.88
CA GLY A 23 -22.74 20.06 4.68
C GLY A 23 -23.53 20.33 5.97
N PRO A 24 -24.80 20.77 5.86
CA PRO A 24 -25.57 21.38 6.95
C PRO A 24 -26.09 20.38 8.02
N ALA A 25 -25.26 19.40 8.39
CA ALA A 25 -25.59 18.33 9.32
C ALA A 25 -26.19 18.86 10.65
N PRO A 26 -27.35 18.33 11.11
CA PRO A 26 -28.07 18.81 12.29
C PRO A 26 -27.46 18.39 13.65
N TRP A 27 -26.52 17.45 13.68
CA TRP A 27 -25.78 17.03 14.88
C TRP A 27 -24.61 17.98 15.21
N ARG A 28 -24.80 19.28 14.97
CA ARG A 28 -23.79 20.33 15.06
C ARG A 28 -23.61 20.79 16.50
N THR A 29 -22.51 20.42 17.12
CA THR A 29 -22.06 20.94 18.41
C THR A 29 -21.07 22.08 18.13
N ALA A 30 -21.48 23.33 18.39
CA ALA A 30 -20.51 24.41 18.53
C ALA A 30 -19.63 24.08 19.74
N GLY A 31 -18.37 23.73 19.49
CA GLY A 31 -17.44 23.23 20.49
C GLY A 31 -16.55 24.31 21.10
N ASN A 32 -15.65 23.88 22.00
CA ASN A 32 -14.63 24.72 22.63
C ASN A 32 -13.39 24.91 21.73
N GLN A 33 -13.61 25.14 20.45
CA GLN A 33 -12.54 25.12 19.45
C GLN A 33 -11.79 26.46 19.42
N VAL A 34 -10.50 26.42 19.09
CA VAL A 34 -9.65 27.61 19.04
C VAL A 34 -9.75 28.26 17.66
N ASP A 35 -9.92 29.59 17.62
CA ASP A 35 -10.02 30.35 16.38
C ASP A 35 -8.82 30.12 15.46
N GLY A 36 -9.07 30.05 14.15
CA GLY A 36 -8.05 29.78 13.13
C GLY A 36 -7.67 28.31 12.95
N GLY A 37 -8.15 27.42 13.84
CA GLY A 37 -8.11 25.97 13.66
C GLY A 37 -6.73 25.42 13.32
N ILE A 38 -6.63 24.59 12.26
CA ILE A 38 -5.35 23.99 11.86
C ILE A 38 -4.27 25.02 11.45
N LEU A 39 -4.64 26.26 11.12
CA LEU A 39 -3.71 27.33 10.79
C LEU A 39 -3.21 28.10 12.02
N ASN A 40 -3.83 27.91 13.18
CA ASN A 40 -3.40 28.52 14.44
C ASN A 40 -2.48 27.56 15.22
N PRO A 41 -1.18 27.89 15.40
CA PRO A 41 -0.27 27.06 16.18
C PRO A 41 -0.72 26.78 17.63
N GLU A 42 -1.46 27.71 18.25
CA GLU A 42 -2.01 27.54 19.58
C GLU A 42 -3.05 26.41 19.63
N ALA A 43 -3.87 26.26 18.59
CA ALA A 43 -4.89 25.22 18.52
C ALA A 43 -4.28 23.81 18.64
N TRP A 44 -3.05 23.61 18.14
CA TRP A 44 -2.34 22.33 18.19
C TRP A 44 -1.84 21.97 19.58
N THR A 45 -1.56 22.95 20.44
CA THR A 45 -1.01 22.72 21.79
C THR A 45 -2.03 22.98 22.90
N ALA A 46 -3.15 23.62 22.57
CA ALA A 46 -4.21 23.92 23.52
C ALA A 46 -4.81 22.63 24.11
N PRO A 47 -4.87 22.50 25.45
CA PRO A 47 -5.47 21.32 26.09
C PRO A 47 -6.91 21.07 25.67
N VAL A 48 -7.66 22.14 25.42
CA VAL A 48 -9.08 22.09 25.05
C VAL A 48 -9.32 21.28 23.78
N THR A 49 -8.44 21.39 22.79
CA THR A 49 -8.46 20.65 21.51
C THR A 49 -8.42 19.13 21.73
N TRP A 50 -7.65 18.67 22.71
CA TRP A 50 -7.35 17.24 22.89
C TRP A 50 -8.12 16.57 24.02
N THR A 51 -8.75 17.36 24.90
CA THR A 51 -9.40 16.86 26.12
C THR A 51 -10.92 17.05 26.16
N THR A 52 -11.48 17.88 25.29
CA THR A 52 -12.93 18.12 25.21
C THR A 52 -13.55 17.39 24.02
N GLY A 53 -14.87 17.26 23.96
CA GLY A 53 -15.60 16.59 22.87
C GLY A 53 -15.99 15.15 23.16
N TYR A 54 -16.94 14.61 22.38
CA TYR A 54 -17.50 13.28 22.64
C TYR A 54 -16.68 12.19 21.97
N ILE A 55 -16.41 11.08 22.68
CA ILE A 55 -15.73 9.90 22.12
C ILE A 55 -16.44 9.39 20.85
N ALA A 56 -17.78 9.50 20.81
CA ALA A 56 -18.57 9.11 19.64
C ALA A 56 -18.24 9.97 18.40
N GLU A 57 -18.01 11.28 18.56
CA GLU A 57 -17.62 12.17 17.46
C GLU A 57 -16.22 11.80 16.94
N ILE A 58 -15.27 11.58 17.85
CA ILE A 58 -13.91 11.15 17.54
C ILE A 58 -13.92 9.81 16.77
N ALA A 59 -14.67 8.83 17.28
CA ALA A 59 -14.79 7.51 16.64
C ALA A 59 -15.48 7.60 15.27
N PHE A 60 -16.49 8.45 15.14
CA PHE A 60 -17.18 8.68 13.88
C PHE A 60 -16.23 9.28 12.81
N ASN A 61 -15.44 10.29 13.19
CA ASN A 61 -14.42 10.89 12.33
C ASN A 61 -13.43 9.83 11.80
N VAL A 62 -12.92 8.96 12.66
CA VAL A 62 -12.08 7.83 12.20
C VAL A 62 -12.86 6.90 11.26
N ALA A 63 -14.07 6.48 11.65
CA ALA A 63 -14.85 5.48 10.93
C ALA A 63 -15.23 5.91 9.50
N ILE A 64 -15.68 7.15 9.31
CA ILE A 64 -16.07 7.64 7.97
C ILE A 64 -14.89 7.80 7.02
N PHE A 65 -13.67 7.97 7.55
CA PHE A 65 -12.45 8.09 6.74
C PHE A 65 -11.78 6.76 6.42
N VAL A 66 -12.09 5.67 7.13
CA VAL A 66 -11.60 4.33 6.77
C VAL A 66 -11.94 3.96 5.33
N PRO A 67 -13.21 4.08 4.85
CA PRO A 67 -13.51 3.79 3.45
C PRO A 67 -12.83 4.74 2.45
N VAL A 68 -12.55 6.02 2.83
CA VAL A 68 -11.75 6.94 1.99
C VAL A 68 -10.37 6.33 1.74
N GLY A 69 -9.69 5.88 2.80
CA GLY A 69 -8.39 5.23 2.71
C GLY A 69 -8.40 3.95 1.87
N VAL A 70 -9.43 3.12 2.05
CA VAL A 70 -9.63 1.89 1.25
C VAL A 70 -9.76 2.24 -0.23
N LEU A 71 -10.64 3.17 -0.59
CA LEU A 71 -10.90 3.56 -1.97
C LEU A 71 -9.67 4.20 -2.61
N ALA A 72 -8.96 5.06 -1.88
CA ALA A 72 -7.69 5.63 -2.32
C ALA A 72 -6.65 4.55 -2.63
N ALA A 73 -6.49 3.56 -1.74
CA ALA A 73 -5.55 2.45 -1.93
C ALA A 73 -5.94 1.50 -3.08
N LEU A 74 -7.24 1.33 -3.34
CA LEU A 74 -7.75 0.54 -4.46
C LEU A 74 -7.56 1.25 -5.80
N LEU A 75 -7.71 2.57 -5.86
CA LEU A 75 -7.45 3.39 -7.05
C LEU A 75 -5.96 3.53 -7.36
N THR A 76 -5.13 3.47 -6.31
CA THR A 76 -3.68 3.63 -6.41
C THR A 76 -2.98 2.33 -6.81
N PRO A 77 -1.97 2.37 -7.72
CA PRO A 77 -1.16 1.19 -8.03
C PRO A 77 -0.53 0.58 -6.77
N ARG A 78 -0.47 -0.76 -6.68
CA ARG A 78 0.00 -1.50 -5.50
C ARG A 78 1.34 -1.00 -4.93
N ARG A 79 2.31 -0.72 -5.80
CA ARG A 79 3.66 -0.26 -5.40
C ARG A 79 3.70 1.19 -4.88
N ARG A 80 2.64 1.97 -5.12
CA ARG A 80 2.56 3.39 -4.73
C ARG A 80 1.56 3.62 -3.60
N TRP A 81 1.31 2.61 -2.76
CA TRP A 81 0.37 2.74 -1.64
C TRP A 81 0.63 3.93 -0.69
N PRO A 82 1.87 4.47 -0.51
CA PRO A 82 2.05 5.69 0.27
C PRO A 82 1.36 6.91 -0.35
N LEU A 83 1.21 6.96 -1.69
CA LEU A 83 0.43 8.03 -2.35
C LEU A 83 -1.06 7.99 -1.95
N ALA A 84 -1.59 6.82 -1.60
CA ALA A 84 -2.96 6.72 -1.11
C ALA A 84 -3.11 7.34 0.29
N MET A 85 -2.09 7.23 1.15
CA MET A 85 -2.06 7.92 2.43
C MET A 85 -1.97 9.43 2.24
N LEU A 86 -1.10 9.88 1.34
CA LEU A 86 -0.98 11.30 1.01
C LEU A 86 -2.27 11.86 0.42
N ALA A 87 -2.97 11.10 -0.42
CA ALA A 87 -4.27 11.49 -0.96
C ALA A 87 -5.34 11.59 0.15
N GLY A 88 -5.36 10.63 1.08
CA GLY A 88 -6.23 10.66 2.25
C GLY A 88 -5.96 11.88 3.13
N PHE A 89 -4.71 12.12 3.49
CA PHE A 89 -4.28 13.30 4.26
C PHE A 89 -4.56 14.62 3.53
N GLY A 90 -4.30 14.68 2.22
CA GLY A 90 -4.62 15.87 1.42
C GLY A 90 -6.12 16.17 1.41
N PHE A 91 -6.95 15.13 1.39
CA PHE A 91 -8.40 15.27 1.46
C PHE A 91 -8.89 15.76 2.84
N THR A 92 -8.29 15.28 3.94
CA THR A 92 -8.59 15.77 5.29
C THR A 92 -8.17 17.22 5.47
N VAL A 93 -6.95 17.57 5.06
CA VAL A 93 -6.46 18.96 5.07
C VAL A 93 -7.37 19.87 4.23
N PHE A 94 -7.80 19.42 3.05
CA PHE A 94 -8.72 20.19 2.21
C PHE A 94 -10.03 20.52 2.96
N ILE A 95 -10.62 19.54 3.65
CA ILE A 95 -11.86 19.75 4.42
C ILE A 95 -11.66 20.80 5.51
N GLU A 96 -10.60 20.67 6.30
CA GLU A 96 -10.27 21.60 7.37
C GLU A 96 -10.02 23.02 6.84
N LEU A 97 -9.26 23.16 5.75
CA LEU A 97 -9.01 24.47 5.13
C LEU A 97 -10.28 25.15 4.61
N VAL A 98 -11.24 24.36 4.09
CA VAL A 98 -12.54 24.89 3.67
C VAL A 98 -13.36 25.36 4.87
N GLN A 99 -13.16 24.77 6.05
CA GLN A 99 -13.85 25.16 7.28
C GLN A 99 -13.23 26.38 7.96
N VAL A 100 -11.93 26.65 7.81
CA VAL A 100 -11.26 27.83 8.43
C VAL A 100 -12.02 29.16 8.26
N PRO A 101 -12.51 29.55 7.08
CA PRO A 101 -13.23 30.83 6.91
C PRO A 101 -14.71 30.78 7.30
N GLU A 102 -15.25 29.62 7.66
CA GLU A 102 -16.68 29.44 7.90
C GLU A 102 -17.04 29.84 9.34
N PRO A 103 -17.86 30.89 9.57
CA PRO A 103 -18.14 31.39 10.92
C PRO A 103 -18.84 30.37 11.82
N THR A 104 -19.54 29.42 11.21
CA THR A 104 -20.30 28.38 11.93
C THR A 104 -19.55 27.05 12.03
N ARG A 105 -18.33 26.97 11.48
CA ARG A 105 -17.47 25.78 11.53
C ARG A 105 -16.07 26.20 11.89
N ILE A 106 -15.60 25.68 13.00
CA ILE A 106 -14.20 25.87 13.34
C ILE A 106 -13.48 24.61 12.85
N SER A 107 -12.35 24.83 12.16
CA SER A 107 -11.40 23.77 11.83
C SER A 107 -10.75 23.30 13.14
N ASP A 108 -10.55 22.00 13.31
CA ASP A 108 -10.03 21.43 14.56
C ASP A 108 -8.83 20.52 14.26
N PRO A 109 -7.62 20.82 14.82
CA PRO A 109 -6.46 19.93 14.70
C PRO A 109 -6.73 18.47 15.08
N ARG A 110 -7.61 18.24 16.05
CA ARG A 110 -7.98 16.89 16.44
C ARG A 110 -8.78 16.20 15.33
N ASP A 111 -9.70 16.89 14.68
CA ASP A 111 -10.50 16.32 13.58
C ASP A 111 -9.60 15.97 12.40
N LEU A 112 -8.65 16.84 12.06
CA LEU A 112 -7.60 16.55 11.09
C LEU A 112 -6.85 15.26 11.42
N VAL A 113 -6.43 15.08 12.68
CA VAL A 113 -5.73 13.86 13.12
C VAL A 113 -6.64 12.63 13.03
N MET A 114 -7.85 12.68 13.55
CA MET A 114 -8.77 11.53 13.58
C MET A 114 -9.17 11.08 12.18
N ASN A 115 -9.48 12.03 11.31
CA ASN A 115 -9.80 11.76 9.91
C ASN A 115 -8.59 11.14 9.19
N THR A 116 -7.39 11.67 9.44
CA THR A 116 -6.14 11.14 8.85
C THR A 116 -5.85 9.73 9.35
N THR A 117 -6.05 9.46 10.63
CA THR A 117 -5.93 8.11 11.21
C THR A 117 -6.88 7.14 10.54
N GLY A 118 -8.15 7.51 10.35
CA GLY A 118 -9.12 6.70 9.60
C GLY A 118 -8.64 6.37 8.19
N ALA A 119 -8.20 7.38 7.44
CA ALA A 119 -7.69 7.20 6.08
C ALA A 119 -6.46 6.28 6.04
N VAL A 120 -5.51 6.45 6.96
CA VAL A 120 -4.33 5.58 7.09
C VAL A 120 -4.72 4.14 7.37
N LEU A 121 -5.64 3.90 8.33
CA LEU A 121 -6.16 2.57 8.64
C LEU A 121 -6.81 1.91 7.40
N GLY A 122 -7.60 2.67 6.65
CA GLY A 122 -8.20 2.21 5.40
C GLY A 122 -7.17 1.75 4.36
N VAL A 123 -6.09 2.53 4.19
CA VAL A 123 -4.99 2.15 3.29
C VAL A 123 -4.32 0.87 3.78
N LEU A 124 -4.02 0.78 5.08
CA LEU A 124 -3.36 -0.38 5.67
C LEU A 124 -4.19 -1.65 5.50
N ILE A 125 -5.51 -1.60 5.67
CA ILE A 125 -6.42 -2.74 5.41
C ILE A 125 -6.19 -3.31 4.00
N VAL A 126 -6.12 -2.44 2.98
CA VAL A 126 -5.90 -2.87 1.60
C VAL A 126 -4.49 -3.42 1.38
N VAL A 127 -3.48 -2.81 2.00
CA VAL A 127 -2.09 -3.28 1.91
C VAL A 127 -1.95 -4.67 2.53
N PHE A 128 -2.46 -4.88 3.75
CA PHE A 128 -2.43 -6.18 4.42
C PHE A 128 -3.21 -7.24 3.62
N ALA A 129 -4.42 -6.92 3.14
CA ALA A 129 -5.21 -7.83 2.33
C ALA A 129 -4.49 -8.24 1.02
N ARG A 130 -3.74 -7.33 0.41
CA ARG A 130 -2.89 -7.64 -0.77
C ARG A 130 -1.73 -8.55 -0.39
N GLY A 131 -1.07 -8.30 0.74
CA GLY A 131 0.04 -9.12 1.25
C GLY A 131 -0.38 -10.57 1.52
N VAL A 132 -1.49 -10.78 2.25
CA VAL A 132 -2.04 -12.12 2.54
C VAL A 132 -2.36 -12.87 1.24
N ARG A 133 -2.99 -12.21 0.27
CA ARG A 133 -3.30 -12.83 -1.03
C ARG A 133 -2.05 -13.23 -1.81
N GLN A 134 -1.01 -12.40 -1.80
CA GLN A 134 0.24 -12.75 -2.47
C GLN A 134 0.95 -13.93 -1.81
N ALA A 135 0.98 -13.98 -0.47
CA ALA A 135 1.55 -15.11 0.27
C ALA A 135 0.83 -16.44 -0.05
N GLY A 136 -0.50 -16.43 -0.12
CA GLY A 136 -1.28 -17.62 -0.47
C GLY A 136 -1.03 -18.11 -1.91
N LEU A 137 -0.90 -17.20 -2.87
CA LEU A 137 -0.58 -17.54 -4.26
C LEU A 137 0.85 -18.13 -4.38
N VAL A 138 1.81 -17.58 -3.64
CA VAL A 138 3.19 -18.12 -3.59
C VAL A 138 3.21 -19.51 -2.97
N ALA A 139 2.50 -19.72 -1.85
CA ALA A 139 2.41 -21.03 -1.21
C ALA A 139 1.78 -22.08 -2.14
N ALA A 140 0.70 -21.75 -2.84
CA ALA A 140 0.06 -22.66 -3.79
C ALA A 140 0.99 -23.04 -4.95
N ALA A 141 1.72 -22.07 -5.52
CA ALA A 141 2.67 -22.33 -6.60
C ALA A 141 3.85 -23.23 -6.15
N LEU A 142 4.33 -23.07 -4.91
CA LEU A 142 5.38 -23.94 -4.36
C LEU A 142 4.89 -25.37 -4.15
N VAL A 143 3.65 -25.57 -3.68
CA VAL A 143 3.03 -26.90 -3.54
C VAL A 143 2.88 -27.57 -4.90
N GLU A 144 2.43 -26.83 -5.92
CA GLU A 144 2.30 -27.34 -7.29
C GLU A 144 3.66 -27.77 -7.86
N GLN A 145 4.72 -26.98 -7.67
CA GLN A 145 6.08 -27.35 -8.12
C GLN A 145 6.61 -28.62 -7.43
N VAL A 146 6.39 -28.77 -6.13
CA VAL A 146 6.81 -29.98 -5.38
C VAL A 146 6.01 -31.20 -5.84
N ALA A 147 4.71 -31.05 -6.11
CA ALA A 147 3.85 -32.14 -6.57
C ALA A 147 4.20 -32.65 -7.97
N VAL A 148 4.72 -31.79 -8.85
CA VAL A 148 5.15 -32.16 -10.22
C VAL A 148 6.57 -32.75 -10.26
N SER A 149 7.41 -32.47 -9.25
CA SER A 149 8.83 -32.86 -9.21
C SER A 149 9.20 -34.36 -9.06
N PRO A 150 8.34 -35.34 -8.68
CA PRO A 150 8.85 -36.70 -8.41
C PRO A 150 8.94 -37.64 -9.62
N ALA A 151 8.60 -37.22 -10.86
CA ALA A 151 8.59 -38.12 -12.02
C ALA A 151 9.65 -37.85 -13.12
N ASP A 152 10.23 -36.64 -13.21
CA ASP A 152 11.21 -36.33 -14.27
C ASP A 152 12.65 -36.72 -13.91
N ALA A 153 12.92 -37.14 -12.68
CA ALA A 153 14.27 -37.55 -12.24
C ALA A 153 14.66 -38.98 -12.66
N SER A 154 13.71 -39.80 -13.14
CA SER A 154 13.98 -41.21 -13.53
C SER A 154 14.25 -41.41 -15.03
N VAL A 155 14.14 -40.38 -15.87
CA VAL A 155 14.26 -40.52 -17.34
C VAL A 155 15.71 -40.35 -17.85
N HIS A 156 16.66 -39.91 -17.03
CA HIS A 156 18.07 -39.75 -17.43
C HIS A 156 19.05 -40.81 -16.91
N ALA A 157 18.58 -41.87 -16.26
CA ALA A 157 19.42 -43.02 -15.90
C ALA A 157 19.53 -44.03 -17.08
N ALA A 158 20.09 -43.60 -18.21
CA ALA A 158 20.56 -44.54 -19.22
C ALA A 158 21.97 -45.05 -18.80
N PRO A 159 22.24 -46.36 -18.79
CA PRO A 159 23.55 -46.87 -18.42
C PRO A 159 24.56 -46.49 -19.51
N VAL A 160 25.62 -45.79 -19.11
CA VAL A 160 26.76 -45.51 -19.99
C VAL A 160 27.48 -46.84 -20.21
N ASP A 161 27.34 -47.41 -21.41
CA ASP A 161 28.09 -48.58 -21.85
C ASP A 161 29.53 -48.16 -22.14
N VAL A 162 30.44 -48.47 -21.21
CA VAL A 162 31.88 -48.22 -21.39
C VAL A 162 32.49 -49.46 -22.05
N THR A 163 32.49 -49.47 -23.38
CA THR A 163 33.30 -50.42 -24.14
C THR A 163 34.78 -50.04 -24.01
N VAL A 164 35.51 -50.82 -23.24
CA VAL A 164 36.98 -50.82 -23.20
C VAL A 164 37.47 -51.43 -24.51
N ALA A 165 38.15 -50.64 -25.35
CA ALA A 165 38.87 -51.13 -26.51
C ALA A 165 40.38 -51.08 -26.22
N ASP A 166 40.97 -52.26 -26.17
CA ASP A 166 42.40 -52.50 -25.99
C ASP A 166 43.24 -52.08 -27.21
N SER A 167 44.40 -51.48 -26.90
CA SER A 167 45.72 -51.55 -27.55
C SER A 167 45.88 -51.40 -29.08
N GLU A 168 46.80 -50.51 -29.50
CA GLU A 168 48.12 -50.92 -30.06
C GLU A 168 49.10 -49.72 -30.14
N PRO A 169 50.44 -49.94 -30.09
CA PRO A 169 51.47 -48.89 -30.00
C PRO A 169 52.32 -48.74 -31.29
N VAL A 170 53.36 -47.89 -31.21
CA VAL A 170 54.49 -47.70 -32.16
C VAL A 170 54.21 -46.67 -33.27
N GLY A 171 55.02 -45.64 -33.56
CA GLY A 171 56.35 -45.22 -33.10
C GLY A 171 57.01 -44.33 -34.17
N ALA A 172 58.01 -43.54 -33.74
CA ALA A 172 59.06 -42.88 -34.55
C ALA A 172 58.67 -41.64 -35.40
N LEU A 173 59.48 -40.58 -35.59
CA LEU A 173 60.70 -39.99 -35.01
C LEU A 173 61.02 -38.71 -35.85
N ALA A 174 61.94 -37.87 -35.34
CA ALA A 174 62.67 -36.75 -35.97
C ALA A 174 62.02 -35.34 -35.83
N ALA A 175 62.52 -34.43 -34.98
CA ALA A 175 63.80 -33.67 -35.04
C ALA A 175 63.85 -32.71 -36.26
N ALA A 176 64.24 -31.43 -36.22
CA ALA A 176 65.01 -30.63 -35.27
C ALA A 176 64.83 -29.12 -35.55
N HIS A 177 65.13 -28.28 -34.54
CA HIS A 177 65.86 -26.98 -34.56
C HIS A 177 65.68 -25.96 -35.71
N VAL A 178 65.46 -24.68 -35.38
CA VAL A 178 66.52 -23.62 -35.29
C VAL A 178 65.88 -22.25 -34.94
N ASP A 179 66.58 -21.59 -34.04
CA ASP A 179 66.48 -20.25 -33.46
C ASP A 179 66.83 -19.11 -34.45
N ARG A 180 66.22 -17.92 -34.31
CA ARG A 180 66.89 -16.61 -34.53
C ARG A 180 66.05 -15.38 -34.15
N ALA A 181 66.71 -14.53 -33.38
CA ALA A 181 66.35 -13.18 -32.96
C ALA A 181 66.26 -12.15 -34.10
N ALA A 182 65.41 -11.13 -33.89
CA ALA A 182 65.69 -9.71 -34.09
C ALA A 182 64.60 -8.88 -33.40
#